data_AF-A0A9D6SJF2-F1
#
_entry.id   AF-A0A9D6SJF2-F1
#
_cell.length_a   1.000
_cell.length_b   1.000
_cell.length_c   1.000
_cell.angle_alpha   90.00
_cell.angle_beta   90.00
_cell.angle_gamma   90.00
#
_symmetry.space_group_name_H-M   'P 1'
#
loop_
_entity.id
_entity.type
_entity.pdbx_description
1 polymer ?
#
loop_
_entity_poly.entity_id
_entity_poly.type
_entity_poly.pdbx_seq_one_letter_code
_entity_poly.pdbx_strand_id
1 'polypeptide(L)'
;MLPLALALFVPAVIYGFAHRSLLVIPPGHAVLMSFAMYGLWCVFQQYLMQSYFHRRLMSMSRNHHLTSALVALMFGAAHIPNPILMAATTAGGFILAQVFARHRNIWPLALAQTVGGFLIAALSPSSLIHSMRVGPGYFFFNLR
;
A
#
# COMPACT_ATOMS: atom_id res chain seq x y z
N MET A 1 -12.85 9.03 -4.11
CA MET A 1 -11.68 8.16 -4.35
C MET A 1 -10.88 8.59 -5.54
N LEU A 2 -11.50 8.72 -6.71
CA LEU A 2 -10.83 9.14 -7.92
C LEU A 2 -10.01 10.45 -7.79
N PRO A 3 -10.52 11.55 -7.19
CA PRO A 3 -9.71 12.79 -7.09
C PRO A 3 -8.46 12.63 -6.23
N LEU A 4 -8.56 11.87 -5.13
CA LEU A 4 -7.44 11.61 -4.22
C LEU A 4 -6.41 10.68 -4.84
N ALA A 5 -6.87 9.65 -5.56
CA ALA A 5 -6.00 8.75 -6.31
C ALA A 5 -5.23 9.50 -7.39
N LEU A 6 -5.90 10.40 -8.13
CA LEU A 6 -5.24 11.26 -9.12
C LEU A 6 -4.22 12.19 -8.46
N ALA A 7 -4.59 12.85 -7.36
CA ALA A 7 -3.68 13.76 -6.64
C ALA A 7 -2.42 13.07 -6.10
N LEU A 8 -2.49 11.77 -5.78
CA LEU A 8 -1.34 11.00 -5.30
C LEU A 8 -0.53 10.36 -6.43
N PHE A 9 -1.20 9.73 -7.39
CA PHE A 9 -0.53 8.93 -8.41
C PHE A 9 -0.04 9.75 -9.61
N VAL A 10 -0.73 10.83 -9.99
CA VAL A 10 -0.29 11.66 -11.12
C VAL A 10 1.07 12.29 -10.84
N PRO A 11 1.33 12.94 -9.67
CA PRO A 11 2.65 13.49 -9.37
C PRO A 11 3.73 12.41 -9.29
N ALA A 12 3.42 11.23 -8.73
CA ALA A 12 4.37 10.13 -8.63
C ALA A 12 4.80 9.59 -10.01
N VAL A 13 3.84 9.49 -10.94
CA VAL A 13 4.11 9.09 -12.33
C VAL A 13 4.93 10.17 -13.06
N ILE A 14 4.57 11.45 -12.90
CA ILE A 14 5.33 12.58 -13.49
C ILE A 14 6.77 12.58 -12.96
N TYR A 15 6.95 12.43 -11.65
CA TYR A 15 8.27 12.33 -11.02
C TYR A 15 9.09 11.18 -11.59
N GLY A 16 8.47 10.01 -11.78
CA GLY A 16 9.14 8.84 -12.35
C GLY A 16 9.61 9.03 -13.79
N PHE A 17 8.82 9.71 -14.62
CA PHE A 17 9.26 10.08 -15.96
C PHE A 17 10.36 11.13 -15.95
N ALA A 18 10.25 12.15 -15.10
CA ALA A 18 11.24 13.21 -14.97
C ALA A 18 12.63 12.68 -14.55
N HIS A 19 12.66 11.67 -13.69
CA HIS A 19 13.90 11.03 -13.21
C HIS A 19 14.34 9.84 -14.07
N ARG A 20 13.67 9.57 -15.21
CA ARG A 20 13.91 8.42 -16.09
C ARG A 20 13.87 7.06 -15.37
N SER A 21 13.16 6.96 -14.26
CA SER A 21 12.96 5.72 -13.51
C SER A 21 11.76 4.91 -14.02
N LEU A 22 10.88 5.53 -14.83
CA LEU A 22 9.78 4.86 -15.51
C LEU A 22 10.01 4.80 -17.02
N LEU A 23 9.80 3.62 -17.59
CA LEU A 23 9.79 3.37 -19.02
C LEU A 23 8.44 2.79 -19.42
N VAL A 24 7.87 3.28 -20.53
CA VAL A 24 6.63 2.71 -21.09
C VAL A 24 7.02 1.54 -21.98
N ILE A 25 6.80 0.33 -21.48
CA ILE A 25 7.01 -0.93 -22.21
C ILE A 25 5.72 -1.76 -22.17
N PRO A 26 5.35 -2.46 -23.25
CA PRO A 26 4.24 -3.41 -23.21
C PRO A 26 4.47 -4.43 -22.10
N PRO A 27 3.51 -4.64 -21.18
CA PRO A 27 3.71 -5.54 -20.07
C PRO A 27 3.79 -6.98 -20.59
N GLY A 28 4.92 -7.64 -20.38
CA GLY A 28 5.06 -9.07 -20.64
C GLY A 28 4.20 -9.90 -19.68
N HIS A 29 3.97 -11.17 -20.01
CA HIS A 29 3.15 -12.09 -19.20
C HIS A 29 3.61 -12.16 -17.73
N ALA A 30 4.92 -12.17 -17.48
CA ALA A 30 5.46 -12.18 -16.12
C ALA A 30 5.05 -10.95 -15.30
N VAL A 31 5.08 -9.76 -15.88
CA VAL A 31 4.69 -8.51 -15.20
C VAL A 31 3.19 -8.50 -14.89
N LEU A 32 2.37 -8.95 -15.84
CA LEU A 32 0.92 -9.08 -15.63
C LEU A 32 0.61 -10.08 -14.50
N MET A 33 1.31 -11.21 -14.47
CA MET A 33 1.16 -12.20 -13.41
C MET A 33 1.58 -11.63 -12.05
N SER A 34 2.72 -10.94 -11.97
CA SER A 34 3.15 -10.27 -10.74
C SER A 34 2.15 -9.22 -10.27
N PHE A 35 1.59 -8.42 -11.18
CA PHE A 35 0.57 -7.43 -10.87
C PHE A 35 -0.71 -8.10 -10.33
N ALA A 36 -1.17 -9.18 -10.97
CA ALA A 36 -2.35 -9.92 -10.55
C ALA A 36 -2.15 -10.59 -9.17
N MET A 37 -1.02 -11.26 -8.95
CA MET A 37 -0.70 -11.91 -7.68
C MET A 37 -0.54 -10.90 -6.54
N TYR A 38 0.16 -9.80 -6.79
CA TYR A 38 0.25 -8.71 -5.82
C TYR A 38 -1.10 -8.03 -5.58
N GLY A 39 -1.93 -7.92 -6.61
CA GLY A 39 -3.30 -7.41 -6.50
C GLY A 39 -4.17 -8.28 -5.59
N LEU A 40 -4.14 -9.61 -5.78
CA LEU A 40 -4.80 -10.57 -4.90
C LEU A 40 -4.30 -10.45 -3.45
N TRP A 41 -2.99 -10.27 -3.27
CA TRP A 41 -2.41 -10.01 -1.95
C TRP A 41 -2.92 -8.71 -1.33
N CYS A 42 -3.03 -7.63 -2.11
CA CYS A 42 -3.62 -6.36 -1.66
C CYS A 42 -5.11 -6.52 -1.29
N VAL A 43 -5.88 -7.30 -2.05
CA VAL A 43 -7.28 -7.61 -1.71
C VAL A 43 -7.37 -8.30 -0.36
N PHE A 44 -6.53 -9.31 -0.12
CA PHE A 44 -6.46 -9.98 1.19
C PHE A 44 -6.12 -9.01 2.32
N GLN A 45 -5.12 -8.14 2.12
CA GLN A 45 -4.75 -7.13 3.10
C GLN A 45 -5.88 -6.12 3.36
N GLN A 46 -6.55 -5.60 2.32
CA GLN A 46 -7.68 -4.69 2.49
C GLN A 46 -8.89 -5.35 3.14
N TYR A 47 -9.14 -6.63 2.86
CA TYR A 47 -10.17 -7.38 3.56
C TYR A 47 -9.86 -7.44 5.06
N LEU A 48 -8.66 -7.87 5.43
CA LEU A 48 -8.28 -7.99 6.83
C LEU A 48 -8.27 -6.63 7.55
N MET A 49 -7.64 -5.63 6.94
CA MET A 49 -7.54 -4.28 7.48
C MET A 49 -8.92 -3.62 7.61
N GLN A 50 -9.66 -3.49 6.50
CA GLN A 50 -10.87 -2.68 6.47
C GLN A 50 -12.11 -3.49 6.86
N SER A 51 -12.31 -4.66 6.25
CA SER A 51 -13.53 -5.43 6.46
C SER A 51 -13.58 -6.11 7.81
N TYR A 52 -12.44 -6.54 8.36
CA TYR A 52 -12.38 -7.24 9.63
C TYR A 52 -12.00 -6.31 10.78
N PHE A 53 -10.79 -5.74 10.80
CA PHE A 53 -10.33 -4.94 11.93
C PHE A 53 -11.03 -3.58 12.04
N HIS A 54 -11.09 -2.81 10.95
CA HIS A 54 -11.66 -1.47 11.01
C HIS A 54 -13.16 -1.50 11.39
N ARG A 55 -13.95 -2.44 10.85
CA ARG A 55 -15.36 -2.61 11.24
C ARG A 55 -15.53 -2.87 12.73
N ARG A 56 -14.66 -3.69 13.33
CA ARG A 56 -14.70 -3.97 14.78
C ARG A 56 -14.32 -2.76 15.60
N LEU A 57 -13.28 -2.04 15.21
CA LEU A 57 -12.89 -0.80 15.89
C LEU A 57 -14.02 0.25 15.82
N MET A 58 -14.71 0.38 14.68
CA MET A 58 -15.88 1.26 14.54
C MET A 58 -17.09 0.83 15.38
N SER A 59 -17.22 -0.46 15.72
CA SER A 59 -18.25 -0.89 16.68
C SER A 59 -17.91 -0.51 18.12
N MET A 60 -16.62 -0.33 18.43
CA MET A 60 -16.15 0.04 19.78
C MET A 60 -16.05 1.56 19.98
N SER A 61 -15.93 2.34 18.91
CA SER A 61 -15.79 3.80 18.98
C SER A 61 -16.57 4.49 17.85
N ARG A 62 -17.28 5.56 18.19
CA ARG A 62 -17.98 6.42 17.21
C ARG A 62 -17.04 7.35 16.44
N ASN A 63 -15.79 7.52 16.89
CA ASN A 63 -14.82 8.39 16.23
C ASN A 63 -14.09 7.62 15.11
N HIS A 64 -14.56 7.79 13.87
CA HIS A 64 -13.98 7.11 12.71
C HIS A 64 -12.52 7.52 12.41
N HIS A 65 -12.10 8.70 12.84
CA HIS A 65 -10.70 9.12 12.67
C HIS A 65 -9.77 8.35 13.60
N LEU A 66 -10.19 8.16 14.85
CA LEU A 66 -9.45 7.36 15.82
C LEU A 66 -9.35 5.89 15.35
N THR A 67 -10.46 5.29 14.90
CA THR A 67 -10.45 3.90 14.42
C THR A 67 -9.61 3.74 13.16
N SER A 68 -9.60 4.73 12.28
CA SER A 68 -8.73 4.77 11.09
C SER A 68 -7.26 4.87 11.48
N ALA A 69 -6.90 5.68 12.49
CA ALA A 69 -5.53 5.78 12.99
C ALA A 69 -5.06 4.45 13.59
N LEU A 70 -5.88 3.83 14.44
CA LEU A 70 -5.55 2.55 15.07
C LEU A 70 -5.33 1.44 14.04
N VAL A 71 -6.25 1.29 13.08
CA VAL A 71 -6.11 0.24 12.06
C VAL A 71 -4.92 0.49 11.13
N ALA A 72 -4.57 1.76 10.86
CA ALA A 72 -3.40 2.12 10.08
C ALA A 72 -2.09 1.82 10.81
N LEU A 73 -2.04 2.01 12.13
CA LEU A 73 -0.89 1.61 12.96
C LEU A 73 -0.74 0.09 12.99
N MET A 74 -1.83 -0.66 13.13
CA MET A 74 -1.82 -2.12 13.05
C MET A 74 -1.29 -2.61 11.69
N PHE A 75 -1.74 -1.97 10.60
CA PHE A 75 -1.28 -2.30 9.26
C PHE A 75 0.21 -1.97 9.08
N GLY A 76 0.68 -0.82 9.56
CA GLY A 76 2.10 -0.48 9.57
C GLY A 76 2.95 -1.47 10.36
N ALA A 77 2.50 -1.86 11.56
CA ALA A 77 3.21 -2.82 12.40
C ALA A 77 3.36 -4.20 11.74
N ALA A 78 2.43 -4.61 10.88
CA ALA A 78 2.56 -5.84 10.11
C ALA A 78 3.75 -5.85 9.12
N HIS A 79 4.37 -4.68 8.87
CA HIS A 79 5.51 -4.52 7.98
C HIS A 79 6.86 -4.42 8.71
N ILE A 80 6.90 -4.71 10.02
CA ILE A 80 8.14 -4.85 10.77
C ILE A 80 9.03 -5.91 10.09
N PRO A 81 10.35 -5.68 9.97
CA PRO A 81 11.13 -4.57 10.57
C PRO A 81 11.46 -3.43 9.60
N ASN A 82 10.73 -3.24 8.50
CA ASN A 82 11.07 -2.27 7.46
C ASN A 82 10.51 -0.87 7.78
N PRO A 83 11.29 0.07 8.36
CA PRO A 83 10.73 1.33 8.88
C PRO A 83 10.12 2.23 7.80
N ILE A 84 10.68 2.18 6.59
CA ILE A 84 10.19 2.96 5.45
C ILE A 84 8.85 2.41 4.98
N LEU A 85 8.75 1.09 4.86
CA LEU A 85 7.50 0.45 4.50
C LEU A 85 6.45 0.61 5.60
N MET A 86 6.83 0.55 6.88
CA MET A 86 5.96 0.85 8.01
C MET A 86 5.39 2.27 7.91
N ALA A 87 6.23 3.29 7.69
CA ALA A 87 5.78 4.67 7.54
C ALA A 87 4.83 4.84 6.33
N ALA A 88 5.21 4.29 5.17
CA ALA A 88 4.40 4.38 3.95
C ALA A 88 3.05 3.66 4.11
N THR A 89 3.04 2.48 4.72
CA THR A 89 1.83 1.67 4.93
C THR A 89 0.95 2.24 6.03
N THR A 90 1.50 2.86 7.08
CA THR A 90 0.70 3.61 8.06
C THR A 90 0.06 4.84 7.42
N ALA A 91 0.81 5.66 6.68
CA ALA A 91 0.26 6.86 6.05
C ALA A 91 -0.81 6.52 5.00
N GLY A 92 -0.47 5.61 4.06
CA GLY A 92 -1.40 5.13 3.04
C GLY A 92 -2.60 4.41 3.66
N GLY A 93 -2.36 3.57 4.66
CA GLY A 93 -3.39 2.84 5.39
C GLY A 93 -4.38 3.77 6.09
N PHE A 94 -3.91 4.85 6.71
CA PHE A 94 -4.78 5.85 7.31
C PHE A 94 -5.70 6.50 6.28
N ILE A 95 -5.14 6.93 5.15
CA ILE A 95 -5.91 7.51 4.05
C ILE A 95 -6.97 6.53 3.57
N LEU A 96 -6.58 5.28 3.25
CA LEU A 96 -7.49 4.23 2.80
C LEU A 96 -8.56 3.86 3.84
N ALA A 97 -8.23 3.92 5.13
CA ALA A 97 -9.20 3.70 6.21
C ALA A 97 -10.22 4.84 6.30
N GLN A 98 -9.81 6.11 6.20
CA GLN A 98 -10.71 7.27 6.18
C GLN A 98 -11.70 7.18 5.02
N VAL A 99 -11.19 6.77 3.87
CA VAL A 99 -12.01 6.46 2.70
C VAL A 99 -13.04 5.38 3.01
N PHE A 100 -12.59 4.26 3.58
CA PHE A 100 -13.44 3.10 3.84
C PHE A 100 -14.55 3.42 4.84
N ALA A 101 -14.24 4.25 5.86
CA ALA A 101 -15.21 4.71 6.83
C ALA A 101 -16.40 5.44 6.18
N ARG A 102 -16.15 6.18 5.08
CA ARG A 102 -17.16 6.89 4.29
C ARG A 102 -17.79 6.02 3.20
N HIS A 103 -16.99 5.16 2.58
CA HIS A 103 -17.39 4.31 1.46
C HIS A 103 -16.88 2.88 1.67
N ARG A 104 -17.76 1.99 2.16
CA ARG A 104 -17.42 0.61 2.53
C ARG A 104 -17.26 -0.32 1.33
N ASN A 105 -16.30 -0.02 0.45
CA ASN A 105 -15.96 -0.84 -0.70
C ASN A 105 -14.44 -1.06 -0.77
N ILE A 106 -14.02 -2.33 -0.67
CA ILE A 106 -12.60 -2.70 -0.67
C ILE A 106 -11.98 -2.77 -2.07
N TRP A 107 -12.77 -2.89 -3.14
CA TRP A 107 -12.22 -3.08 -4.49
C TRP A 107 -11.43 -1.87 -4.99
N PRO A 108 -11.93 -0.62 -4.87
CA PRO A 108 -11.15 0.56 -5.26
C PRO A 108 -9.92 0.76 -4.36
N LEU A 109 -10.03 0.38 -3.08
CA LEU A 109 -8.94 0.47 -2.11
C LEU A 109 -7.81 -0.49 -2.44
N ALA A 110 -8.16 -1.74 -2.76
CA ALA A 110 -7.20 -2.76 -3.15
C ALA A 110 -6.48 -2.37 -4.42
N LEU A 111 -7.20 -1.89 -5.44
CA LEU A 111 -6.59 -1.39 -6.68
C LEU A 111 -5.65 -0.21 -6.42
N ALA A 112 -6.07 0.77 -5.61
CA ALA A 112 -5.22 1.90 -5.23
C ALA A 112 -3.96 1.43 -4.50
N GLN A 113 -4.08 0.46 -3.59
CA GLN A 113 -2.93 -0.14 -2.92
C GLN A 113 -2.01 -0.88 -3.90
N THR A 114 -2.55 -1.65 -4.83
CA THR A 114 -1.77 -2.37 -5.85
C THR A 114 -0.94 -1.40 -6.67
N VAL A 115 -1.57 -0.35 -7.20
CA VAL A 115 -0.90 0.69 -7.99
C VAL A 115 0.14 1.44 -7.14
N GLY A 116 -0.22 1.86 -5.93
CA GLY A 116 0.69 2.56 -5.02
C GLY A 116 1.91 1.72 -4.63
N GLY A 117 1.72 0.43 -4.35
CA GLY A 117 2.80 -0.51 -4.04
C GLY A 117 3.76 -0.70 -5.21
N PHE A 118 3.25 -0.82 -6.43
CA PHE A 118 4.08 -0.88 -7.64
C PHE A 118 4.86 0.42 -7.88
N LEU A 119 4.24 1.58 -7.67
CA LEU A 119 4.91 2.86 -7.79
C LEU A 119 6.02 3.02 -6.74
N ILE A 120 5.77 2.64 -5.48
CA ILE A 120 6.81 2.62 -4.44
C ILE A 120 7.96 1.70 -4.86
N ALA A 121 7.65 0.50 -5.39
CA ALA A 121 8.65 -0.44 -5.89
C ALA A 121 9.54 0.15 -6.99
N ALA A 122 8.91 0.84 -7.95
CA ALA A 122 9.57 1.35 -9.14
C ALA A 122 10.37 2.63 -8.87
N LEU A 123 9.88 3.48 -7.97
CA LEU A 123 10.47 4.79 -7.70
C LEU A 123 11.50 4.79 -6.58
N SER A 124 11.47 3.79 -5.69
CA SER A 124 12.36 3.76 -4.52
C SER A 124 13.60 2.91 -4.77
N PRO A 125 14.80 3.38 -4.38
CA PRO A 125 16.01 2.57 -4.46
C PRO A 125 15.87 1.27 -3.65
N SER A 126 16.26 0.13 -4.21
CA SER A 126 16.14 -1.18 -3.55
C SER A 126 16.92 -1.27 -2.24
N SER A 127 18.03 -0.54 -2.11
CA SER A 127 18.81 -0.39 -0.87
C SER A 127 18.06 0.33 0.23
N LEU A 128 17.16 1.25 -0.14
CA LEU A 128 16.37 2.04 0.79
C LEU A 128 15.17 1.21 1.29
N ILE A 129 14.39 0.65 0.36
CA ILE A 129 13.17 -0.11 0.70
C ILE A 129 13.41 -1.60 0.99
N HIS A 130 14.66 -2.07 0.93
CA HIS A 130 15.04 -3.49 1.09
C HIS A 130 14.19 -4.41 0.20
N SER A 131 13.94 -4.00 -1.05
CA SER A 131 13.02 -4.67 -2.00
C SER A 131 11.63 -4.98 -1.42
N MET A 132 11.10 -4.09 -0.58
CA MET A 132 9.83 -4.25 0.15
C MET A 132 9.74 -5.54 0.99
N ARG A 133 10.88 -6.07 1.45
CA ARG A 133 10.91 -7.25 2.31
C ARG A 133 10.35 -6.92 3.69
N VAL A 134 9.58 -7.88 4.21
CA VAL A 134 8.95 -7.87 5.54
C VAL A 134 9.35 -9.16 6.26
N GLY A 135 9.46 -9.12 7.59
CA GLY A 135 9.86 -10.28 8.39
C GLY A 135 11.35 -10.63 8.26
N PRO A 136 11.75 -11.90 8.50
CA PRO A 136 13.16 -12.31 8.55
C PRO A 136 13.95 -11.98 7.29
N GLY A 137 13.30 -12.00 6.12
CA GLY A 137 13.92 -11.65 4.83
C GLY A 137 14.49 -10.23 4.77
N TYR A 138 14.07 -9.32 5.65
CA TYR A 138 14.67 -8.00 5.78
C TYR A 138 16.12 -8.07 6.28
N PHE A 139 16.38 -8.88 7.32
CA PHE A 139 17.71 -9.00 7.92
C PHE A 139 18.72 -9.70 6.99
N PHE A 140 18.22 -10.60 6.13
CA PHE A 140 19.05 -11.31 5.16
C PHE A 140 19.22 -10.56 3.82
N PHE A 141 18.87 -9.26 3.76
CA PHE A 141 18.86 -8.53 2.49
C PHE A 141 20.24 -8.48 1.80
N ASN A 142 21.32 -8.32 2.57
CA ASN A 142 22.69 -8.24 2.07
C ASN A 142 23.38 -9.62 1.91
N LEU A 143 22.69 -10.71 2.25
CA LEU A 143 23.26 -12.06 2.25
C LEU A 143 22.90 -12.86 0.99
N ARG A 144 22.34 -12.20 -0.05
CA ARG A 144 21.97 -12.78 -1.34
C ARG A 144 22.34 -11.88 -2.49
#